data_AF-A0A1J8PPD1-F1
#
_entry.id   AF-A0A1J8PPD1-F1
#
_cell.length_a   1.000
_cell.length_b   1.000
_cell.length_c   1.000
_cell.angle_alpha   90.00
_cell.angle_beta   90.00
_cell.angle_gamma   90.00
#
_symmetry.space_group_name_H-M   'P 1'
#
loop_
_entity.id
_entity.type
_entity.pdbx_description
1 polymer ?
#
loop_
_entity_poly.entity_id
_entity_poly.type
_entity_poly.pdbx_seq_one_letter_code
_entity_poly.pdbx_strand_id
1 'polypeptide(L)'
;MSDYTSPPPYQPHASTPQVFRHDHTHSTPQAHTHPFHGRYHPHGHFDGHVHQPRAHIVVPTSPATRTVIHHVPYGSNEIEPLLPTRRRRDNGPGCCFFTALGAILIFAVFSVVFVSFMPFNEIAWINLESHSCTTYATRDYVAQLNISSWKGRRMEICMATPVVVHGWPHWPSRCEERSGKVIGHFAINHNEPDCVTYWSGYRDMGCTASGSKKRHIEQRLENLPFGSDFKEFCATTPTRFLDRKFSGADSCMTSIWGVYGQWFVDDHTC
;
A
#
# COMPACT_ATOMS: atom_id res chain seq x y z
N MET A 1 -33.83 30.41 19.85
CA MET A 1 -32.45 30.62 20.32
C MET A 1 -32.08 29.38 21.08
N SER A 2 -31.41 28.45 20.41
CA SER A 2 -31.08 27.14 20.96
C SER A 2 -29.56 27.06 21.03
N ASP A 3 -29.05 26.84 22.24
CA ASP A 3 -27.62 26.82 22.55
C ASP A 3 -26.90 25.72 21.75
N TYR A 4 -26.07 26.15 20.81
CA TYR A 4 -25.13 25.27 20.11
C TYR A 4 -23.96 24.97 21.04
N THR A 5 -24.02 23.81 21.71
CA THR A 5 -22.83 23.27 22.36
C THR A 5 -22.00 22.56 21.30
N SER A 6 -20.79 23.06 21.03
CA SER A 6 -19.86 22.43 20.08
C SER A 6 -19.52 21.01 20.53
N PRO A 7 -19.49 20.02 19.62
CA PRO A 7 -19.04 18.67 19.95
C PRO A 7 -17.52 18.66 20.22
N PRO A 8 -17.03 17.78 21.09
CA PRO A 8 -15.61 17.68 21.41
C PRO A 8 -14.79 17.24 20.19
N PRO A 9 -13.49 17.63 20.12
CA PRO A 9 -12.61 17.26 19.02
C PRO A 9 -12.43 15.74 18.94
N TYR A 10 -12.52 15.20 17.73
CA TYR A 10 -12.31 13.80 17.39
C TYR A 10 -10.89 13.36 17.77
N GLN A 11 -10.77 12.42 18.71
CA GLN A 11 -9.52 11.72 18.98
C GLN A 11 -9.44 10.43 18.16
N PRO A 12 -8.39 10.23 17.34
CA PRO A 12 -8.17 8.95 16.68
C PRO A 12 -7.71 7.94 17.75
N HIS A 13 -8.61 7.06 18.19
CA HIS A 13 -8.23 5.95 19.04
C HIS A 13 -7.41 4.94 18.23
N ALA A 14 -6.10 4.94 18.45
CA ALA A 14 -5.23 3.82 18.15
C ALA A 14 -5.71 2.60 18.96
N SER A 15 -6.21 1.59 18.25
CA SER A 15 -6.59 0.31 18.85
C SER A 15 -5.36 -0.39 19.42
N THR A 16 -5.16 -0.24 20.73
CA THR A 16 -4.27 -1.09 21.53
C THR A 16 -5.14 -2.10 22.29
N PRO A 17 -4.79 -3.40 22.31
CA PRO A 17 -5.60 -4.40 23.01
C PRO A 17 -5.47 -4.22 24.53
N GLN A 18 -6.57 -3.89 25.20
CA GLN A 18 -6.65 -3.79 26.65
C GLN A 18 -6.96 -5.17 27.26
N VAL A 19 -6.00 -5.65 28.04
CA VAL A 19 -6.14 -6.70 29.05
C VAL A 19 -7.04 -6.17 30.17
N PHE A 20 -8.07 -6.95 30.52
CA PHE A 20 -8.99 -6.69 31.62
C PHE A 20 -8.26 -6.48 32.96
N ARG A 21 -8.50 -5.34 33.62
CA ARG A 21 -8.38 -5.24 35.08
C ARG A 21 -9.43 -4.28 35.62
N HIS A 22 -10.24 -4.78 36.54
CA HIS A 22 -11.15 -4.00 37.38
C HIS A 22 -10.36 -3.11 38.33
N ASP A 23 -10.83 -1.87 38.52
CA ASP A 23 -11.17 -1.38 39.87
C ASP A 23 -12.02 -0.11 39.83
N HIS A 24 -12.94 -0.04 40.79
CA HIS A 24 -13.81 1.08 41.12
C HIS A 24 -13.05 2.22 41.77
N THR A 25 -13.43 3.48 41.50
CA THR A 25 -13.90 4.43 42.54
C THR A 25 -14.40 5.76 41.95
N HIS A 26 -15.47 6.26 42.58
CA HIS A 26 -16.12 7.56 42.41
C HIS A 26 -15.21 8.76 42.70
N SER A 27 -15.42 9.90 42.02
CA SER A 27 -15.59 11.24 42.63
C SER A 27 -15.89 12.34 41.59
N THR A 28 -16.85 13.20 41.93
CA THR A 28 -17.44 14.33 41.17
C THR A 28 -16.70 15.67 41.44
N PRO A 29 -17.10 16.84 40.88
CA PRO A 29 -16.16 17.78 40.25
C PRO A 29 -15.95 19.09 41.02
N GLN A 30 -14.87 19.80 40.73
CA GLN A 30 -14.71 21.22 41.11
C GLN A 30 -14.38 22.09 39.90
N ALA A 31 -15.21 23.12 39.75
CA ALA A 31 -15.12 24.18 38.78
C ALA A 31 -14.09 25.23 39.21
N HIS A 32 -13.23 25.67 38.28
CA HIS A 32 -12.49 26.91 38.42
C HIS A 32 -12.51 27.68 37.10
N THR A 33 -13.11 28.87 37.18
CA THR A 33 -13.16 29.94 36.19
C THR A 33 -11.83 30.70 36.18
N HIS A 34 -11.25 30.92 35.00
CA HIS A 34 -10.20 31.93 34.80
C HIS A 34 -10.53 32.83 33.59
N PRO A 35 -10.22 34.14 33.65
CA PRO A 35 -10.60 35.10 32.63
C PRO A 35 -9.61 35.16 31.46
N PHE A 36 -10.17 35.34 30.27
CA PHE A 36 -9.48 35.60 29.01
C PHE A 36 -8.73 36.95 29.04
N HIS A 37 -7.43 36.92 28.75
CA HIS A 37 -6.70 38.08 28.26
C HIS A 37 -6.29 37.83 26.80
N GLY A 38 -6.93 38.56 25.88
CA GLY A 38 -6.57 38.59 24.47
C GLY A 38 -5.30 39.40 24.25
N ARG A 39 -4.32 38.80 23.57
CA ARG A 39 -3.19 39.50 22.95
C ARG A 39 -3.10 39.06 21.49
N TYR A 40 -3.47 39.97 20.60
CA TYR A 40 -3.20 39.87 19.17
C TYR A 40 -1.70 40.08 18.93
N HIS A 41 -1.05 39.12 18.29
CA HIS A 41 0.26 39.29 17.65
C HIS A 41 0.16 38.82 16.19
N PRO A 42 0.64 39.62 15.21
CA PRO A 42 0.66 39.23 13.81
C PRO A 42 2.08 38.78 13.41
N HIS A 43 2.26 37.51 13.06
CA HIS A 43 3.40 36.96 12.33
C HIS A 43 2.92 35.65 11.70
N GLY A 44 3.30 35.21 10.51
CA GLY A 44 4.26 35.67 9.53
C GLY A 44 4.14 34.72 8.33
N HIS A 45 4.49 35.22 7.15
CA HIS A 45 4.50 34.49 5.90
C HIS A 45 5.57 33.37 5.99
N PHE A 46 5.16 32.11 5.91
CA PHE A 46 6.06 30.96 5.83
C PHE A 46 5.95 30.35 4.42
N ASP A 47 6.88 30.71 3.54
CA ASP A 47 7.14 29.99 2.30
C ASP A 47 7.92 28.71 2.65
N GLY A 48 7.20 27.62 2.82
CA GLY A 48 7.77 26.29 2.99
C GLY A 48 7.96 25.61 1.64
N HIS A 49 9.12 25.79 1.01
CA HIS A 49 9.56 24.89 -0.05
C HIS A 49 9.84 23.51 0.55
N VAL A 50 8.93 22.57 0.34
CA VAL A 50 9.12 21.16 0.70
C VAL A 50 10.09 20.54 -0.31
N HIS A 51 11.35 20.41 0.10
CA HIS A 51 12.30 19.53 -0.58
C HIS A 51 11.87 18.07 -0.34
N GLN A 52 11.31 17.46 -1.39
CA GLN A 52 11.00 16.04 -1.41
C GLN A 52 12.31 15.23 -1.45
N PRO A 53 12.60 14.37 -0.45
CA PRO A 53 13.80 13.55 -0.47
C PRO A 53 13.70 12.52 -1.59
N ARG A 54 14.79 12.39 -2.34
CA ARG A 54 14.98 11.38 -3.39
C ARG A 54 14.96 10.00 -2.72
N ALA A 55 13.88 9.25 -2.88
CA ALA A 55 13.78 7.89 -2.36
C ALA A 55 14.82 7.01 -3.05
N HIS A 56 15.78 6.50 -2.29
CA HIS A 56 16.71 5.48 -2.75
C HIS A 56 15.99 4.13 -2.77
N ILE A 57 15.82 3.59 -3.97
CA ILE A 57 15.20 2.29 -4.24
C ILE A 57 16.17 1.20 -3.77
N VAL A 58 15.78 0.43 -2.76
CA VAL A 58 16.43 -0.84 -2.42
C VAL A 58 15.66 -1.94 -3.12
N VAL A 59 16.29 -2.57 -4.12
CA VAL A 59 15.75 -3.73 -4.83
C VAL A 59 15.98 -4.98 -3.98
N PRO A 60 14.93 -5.70 -3.52
CA PRO A 60 15.13 -7.01 -2.93
C PRO A 60 15.35 -8.04 -4.04
N THR A 61 16.57 -8.59 -4.13
CA THR A 61 16.82 -9.83 -4.86
C THR A 61 16.10 -10.97 -4.13
N SER A 62 14.97 -11.42 -4.68
CA SER A 62 14.22 -12.57 -4.14
C SER A 62 15.06 -13.86 -4.19
N PRO A 63 15.04 -14.70 -3.14
CA PRO A 63 15.69 -16.00 -3.16
C PRO A 63 14.83 -17.06 -3.86
N ALA A 64 15.50 -17.80 -4.74
CA ALA A 64 15.26 -19.14 -5.25
C ALA A 64 13.91 -19.84 -4.98
N THR A 65 13.28 -20.16 -6.11
CA THR A 65 12.24 -21.16 -6.37
C THR A 65 12.37 -22.43 -5.52
N ARG A 66 11.28 -22.80 -4.85
CA ARG A 66 11.10 -24.06 -4.12
C ARG A 66 10.83 -25.18 -5.14
N THR A 67 11.84 -25.98 -5.44
CA THR A 67 11.72 -27.19 -6.27
C THR A 67 11.05 -28.30 -5.46
N VAL A 68 9.84 -28.70 -5.87
CA VAL A 68 9.17 -29.90 -5.36
C VAL A 68 9.75 -31.11 -6.11
N ILE A 69 10.51 -31.94 -5.40
CA ILE A 69 11.06 -33.19 -5.93
C ILE A 69 9.99 -34.28 -5.74
N HIS A 70 9.42 -34.77 -6.85
CA HIS A 70 8.67 -36.02 -6.86
C HIS A 70 9.64 -37.20 -6.85
N HIS A 71 9.59 -38.02 -5.81
CA HIS A 71 10.28 -39.30 -5.75
C HIS A 71 9.60 -40.33 -6.68
N VAL A 72 10.36 -40.87 -7.63
CA VAL A 72 10.00 -42.06 -8.42
C VAL A 72 10.75 -43.26 -7.84
N PRO A 73 10.09 -44.40 -7.52
CA PRO A 73 10.77 -45.62 -7.15
C PRO A 73 11.03 -46.45 -8.42
N TYR A 74 12.29 -46.69 -8.77
CA TYR A 74 12.65 -47.63 -9.83
C TYR A 74 13.45 -48.79 -9.21
N GLY A 75 12.87 -49.98 -9.32
CA GLY A 75 13.48 -51.24 -8.88
C GLY A 75 14.61 -51.66 -9.81
N SER A 76 15.74 -52.03 -9.20
CA SER A 76 16.91 -52.60 -9.87
C SER A 76 16.85 -54.12 -9.79
N ASN A 77 16.76 -54.79 -10.94
CA ASN A 77 17.09 -56.20 -11.06
C ASN A 77 18.59 -56.37 -11.32
N GLU A 78 19.14 -57.29 -10.56
CA GLU A 78 20.52 -57.70 -10.37
C GLU A 78 20.91 -58.72 -11.45
N ILE A 79 21.90 -58.41 -12.30
CA ILE A 79 22.73 -59.43 -12.97
C ILE A 79 24.16 -58.87 -13.09
N GLU A 80 25.06 -59.46 -12.31
CA GLU A 80 26.49 -59.19 -12.25
C GLU A 80 27.24 -60.25 -13.07
N PRO A 81 28.13 -59.88 -14.02
CA PRO A 81 29.17 -60.77 -14.51
C PRO A 81 30.53 -60.37 -13.92
N LEU A 82 31.12 -61.36 -13.23
CA LEU A 82 32.46 -61.38 -12.69
C LEU A 82 33.52 -61.17 -13.78
N LEU A 83 34.34 -60.12 -13.66
CA LEU A 83 35.68 -60.08 -14.25
C LEU A 83 36.68 -59.36 -13.33
N PRO A 84 37.90 -59.92 -13.14
CA PRO A 84 38.86 -59.41 -12.18
C PRO A 84 39.65 -58.24 -12.79
N THR A 85 39.35 -57.02 -12.35
CA THR A 85 40.20 -55.86 -12.66
C THR A 85 41.35 -55.77 -11.68
N ARG A 86 42.50 -56.25 -12.15
CA ARG A 86 43.85 -56.05 -11.61
C ARG A 86 44.08 -54.55 -11.32
N ARG A 87 43.97 -54.15 -10.05
CA ARG A 87 44.39 -52.82 -9.56
C ARG A 87 45.89 -52.66 -9.79
N ARG A 88 46.27 -51.90 -10.81
CA ARG A 88 47.59 -51.28 -10.91
C ARG A 88 47.55 -49.98 -10.12
N ARG A 89 48.25 -50.00 -8.99
CA ARG A 89 48.44 -48.88 -8.08
C ARG A 89 49.57 -48.01 -8.62
N ASP A 90 49.24 -47.00 -9.43
CA ASP A 90 50.19 -45.95 -9.81
C ASP A 90 49.99 -44.75 -8.87
N ASN A 91 50.70 -44.82 -7.75
CA ASN A 91 50.97 -43.66 -6.88
C ASN A 91 52.02 -42.78 -7.57
N GLY A 92 51.59 -41.87 -8.45
CA GLY A 92 52.41 -40.81 -9.01
C GLY A 92 52.03 -39.45 -8.39
N PRO A 93 52.74 -38.95 -7.37
CA PRO A 93 52.52 -37.61 -6.85
C PRO A 93 53.16 -36.60 -7.81
N GLY A 94 52.38 -35.96 -8.68
CA GLY A 94 52.93 -34.88 -9.50
C GLY A 94 52.02 -34.23 -10.54
N CYS A 95 51.04 -34.95 -11.10
CA CYS A 95 50.27 -34.43 -12.24
C CYS A 95 48.95 -33.72 -11.88
N CYS A 96 48.44 -33.84 -10.65
CA CYS A 96 47.11 -33.32 -10.29
C CYS A 96 47.08 -31.87 -9.79
N PHE A 97 48.22 -31.30 -9.38
CA PHE A 97 48.23 -29.95 -8.79
C PHE A 97 48.16 -28.85 -9.85
N PHE A 98 48.87 -29.01 -10.98
CA PHE A 98 48.85 -28.03 -12.07
C PHE A 98 47.51 -28.02 -12.83
N THR A 99 46.82 -29.15 -12.92
CA THR A 99 45.50 -29.24 -13.54
C THR A 99 44.41 -28.62 -12.66
N ALA A 100 44.50 -28.79 -11.33
CA ALA A 100 43.58 -28.15 -10.39
C ALA A 100 43.72 -26.62 -10.36
N LEU A 101 44.96 -26.10 -10.27
CA LEU A 101 45.21 -24.65 -10.29
C LEU A 101 44.81 -24.02 -11.63
N GLY A 102 45.09 -24.70 -12.75
CA GLY A 102 44.65 -24.26 -14.07
C GLY A 102 43.12 -24.19 -14.19
N ALA A 103 42.41 -25.22 -13.71
CA ALA A 103 40.94 -25.23 -13.71
C ALA A 103 40.35 -24.11 -12.83
N ILE A 104 40.94 -23.84 -11.66
CA ILE A 104 40.51 -22.76 -10.77
C ILE A 104 40.72 -21.39 -11.44
N LEU A 105 41.87 -21.17 -12.09
CA LEU A 105 42.14 -19.92 -12.82
C LEU A 105 41.16 -19.74 -13.98
N ILE A 106 40.87 -20.80 -14.74
CA ILE A 106 39.88 -20.75 -15.83
C ILE A 106 38.48 -20.47 -15.28
N PHE A 107 38.06 -21.14 -14.21
CA PHE A 107 36.77 -20.86 -13.57
C PHE A 107 36.71 -19.44 -13.01
N ALA A 108 37.76 -18.94 -12.37
CA ALA A 108 37.80 -17.57 -11.84
C ALA A 108 37.73 -16.54 -12.97
N VAL A 109 38.49 -16.71 -14.04
CA VAL A 109 38.44 -15.83 -15.22
C VAL A 109 37.06 -15.93 -15.88
N PHE A 110 36.52 -17.14 -16.04
CA PHE A 110 35.20 -17.32 -16.63
C PHE A 110 34.09 -16.74 -15.75
N SER A 111 34.16 -16.88 -14.42
CA SER A 111 33.23 -16.25 -13.49
C SER A 111 33.33 -14.73 -13.52
N VAL A 112 34.54 -14.16 -13.54
CA VAL A 112 34.73 -12.71 -13.66
C VAL A 112 34.19 -12.21 -14.99
N VAL A 113 34.49 -12.88 -16.11
CA VAL A 113 33.97 -12.52 -17.43
C VAL A 113 32.45 -12.70 -17.48
N PHE A 114 31.91 -13.80 -16.97
CA PHE A 114 30.47 -14.09 -16.99
C PHE A 114 29.66 -13.14 -16.11
N VAL A 115 30.16 -12.76 -14.92
CA VAL A 115 29.56 -11.73 -14.07
C VAL A 115 29.71 -10.35 -14.69
N SER A 116 30.80 -10.07 -15.41
CA SER A 116 31.04 -8.80 -16.10
C SER A 116 30.28 -8.66 -17.43
N PHE A 117 29.88 -9.78 -18.06
CA PHE A 117 29.17 -9.84 -19.34
C PHE A 117 27.71 -10.27 -19.23
N MET A 118 27.21 -10.63 -18.05
CA MET A 118 25.78 -10.70 -17.78
C MET A 118 25.31 -9.26 -17.53
N PRO A 119 24.70 -8.56 -18.51
CA PRO A 119 23.89 -7.42 -18.15
C PRO A 119 22.81 -7.97 -17.23
N PHE A 120 22.85 -7.59 -15.95
CA PHE A 120 21.65 -7.65 -15.15
C PHE A 120 20.65 -6.78 -15.91
N ASN A 121 19.81 -7.42 -16.72
CA ASN A 121 18.64 -6.83 -17.33
C ASN A 121 17.68 -6.60 -16.17
N GLU A 122 18.01 -5.64 -15.33
CA GLU A 122 17.36 -5.41 -14.05
C GLU A 122 15.97 -4.87 -14.36
N ILE A 123 14.98 -5.72 -14.11
CA ILE A 123 13.57 -5.34 -14.15
C ILE A 123 13.37 -4.45 -12.92
N ALA A 124 13.31 -3.15 -13.14
CA ALA A 124 13.20 -2.17 -12.08
C ALA A 124 12.20 -1.08 -12.44
N TRP A 125 11.50 -0.59 -11.44
CA TRP A 125 10.70 0.62 -11.54
C TRP A 125 11.62 1.85 -11.48
N ILE A 126 11.40 2.80 -12.39
CA ILE A 126 12.09 4.08 -12.44
C ILE A 126 11.06 5.22 -12.50
N ASN A 127 11.45 6.40 -12.01
CA ASN A 127 10.58 7.59 -11.97
C ASN A 127 9.23 7.32 -11.29
N LEU A 128 9.27 6.79 -10.07
CA LEU A 128 8.07 6.65 -9.26
C LEU A 128 7.59 8.05 -8.84
N GLU A 129 6.40 8.41 -9.30
CA GLU A 129 5.76 9.70 -9.08
C GLU A 129 4.41 9.50 -8.38
N SER A 130 4.15 10.33 -7.38
CA SER A 130 2.87 10.39 -6.69
C SER A 130 1.91 11.31 -7.47
N HIS A 131 0.71 10.83 -7.77
CA HIS A 131 -0.34 11.61 -8.43
C HIS A 131 -1.43 12.04 -7.42
N SER A 132 -2.60 12.43 -7.94
CA SER A 132 -3.74 12.88 -7.17
C SER A 132 -4.37 11.76 -6.34
N CYS A 133 -5.03 12.15 -5.25
CA CYS A 133 -5.92 11.25 -4.52
C CYS A 133 -7.14 10.90 -5.38
N THR A 134 -7.48 9.62 -5.46
CA THR A 134 -8.56 9.11 -6.31
C THR A 134 -9.82 8.81 -5.53
N THR A 135 -9.67 8.23 -4.33
CA THR A 135 -10.77 7.88 -3.42
C THR A 135 -10.31 8.02 -1.96
N TYR A 136 -11.19 7.73 -0.99
CA TYR A 136 -10.83 7.76 0.43
C TYR A 136 -9.55 6.97 0.73
N ALA A 137 -8.60 7.65 1.37
CA ALA A 137 -7.29 7.14 1.75
C ALA A 137 -6.47 6.53 0.59
N THR A 138 -6.83 6.81 -0.66
CA THR A 138 -6.21 6.21 -1.84
C THR A 138 -5.55 7.23 -2.74
N ARG A 139 -4.27 7.03 -3.00
CA ARG A 139 -3.47 7.81 -3.94
C ARG A 139 -3.04 6.94 -5.12
N ASP A 140 -3.08 7.52 -6.31
CA ASP A 140 -2.50 6.91 -7.50
C ASP A 140 -1.00 7.23 -7.59
N TYR A 141 -0.21 6.23 -7.93
CA TYR A 141 1.21 6.36 -8.20
C TYR A 141 1.49 5.83 -9.59
N VAL A 142 2.49 6.41 -10.25
CA VAL A 142 2.88 6.02 -11.59
C VAL A 142 4.39 5.77 -11.60
N ALA A 143 4.82 4.71 -12.26
CA ALA A 143 6.24 4.45 -12.48
C ALA A 143 6.47 3.84 -13.86
N GLN A 144 7.63 4.14 -14.44
CA GLN A 144 8.05 3.51 -15.69
C GLN A 144 8.81 2.22 -15.38
N LEU A 145 8.51 1.14 -16.10
CA LEU A 145 9.25 -0.11 -16.02
C LEU A 145 10.48 -0.05 -16.93
N ASN A 146 11.67 -0.21 -16.35
CA ASN A 146 12.91 -0.39 -17.11
C ASN A 146 13.04 -1.86 -17.53
N ILE A 147 13.01 -2.13 -18.84
CA ILE A 147 13.13 -3.49 -19.38
C ILE A 147 13.83 -3.51 -20.74
N SER A 148 15.04 -4.08 -20.76
CA SER A 148 15.93 -4.05 -21.93
C SER A 148 15.64 -5.14 -22.97
N SER A 149 15.28 -6.36 -22.54
CA SER A 149 15.37 -7.55 -23.40
C SER A 149 14.04 -8.25 -23.73
N TRP A 150 12.96 -7.99 -22.98
CA TRP A 150 11.76 -8.85 -23.00
C TRP A 150 10.57 -8.22 -23.74
N LYS A 151 10.73 -7.83 -25.01
CA LYS A 151 9.68 -7.10 -25.78
C LYS A 151 8.32 -7.80 -25.80
N GLY A 152 8.28 -9.13 -25.92
CA GLY A 152 7.03 -9.89 -26.05
C GLY A 152 6.25 -10.12 -24.76
N ARG A 153 6.85 -9.92 -23.58
CA ARG A 153 6.23 -10.20 -22.27
C ARG A 153 6.22 -8.99 -21.33
N ARG A 154 6.48 -7.79 -21.86
CA ARG A 154 6.60 -6.56 -21.06
C ARG A 154 5.39 -6.31 -20.16
N MET A 155 4.19 -6.57 -20.65
CA MET A 155 2.96 -6.31 -19.90
C MET A 155 2.72 -7.33 -18.79
N GLU A 156 3.04 -8.61 -19.04
CA GLU A 156 3.01 -9.65 -18.01
C GLU A 156 4.03 -9.37 -16.91
N ILE A 157 5.25 -8.96 -17.31
CA ILE A 157 6.30 -8.59 -16.36
C ILE A 157 5.87 -7.36 -15.55
N CYS A 158 5.25 -6.36 -16.18
CA CYS A 158 4.71 -5.20 -15.49
C CYS A 158 3.74 -5.61 -14.38
N MET A 159 2.69 -6.37 -14.71
CA MET A 159 1.70 -6.82 -13.72
C MET A 159 2.29 -7.71 -12.63
N ALA A 160 3.40 -8.42 -12.90
CA ALA A 160 4.05 -9.31 -11.95
C ALA A 160 5.12 -8.62 -11.07
N THR A 161 5.54 -7.39 -11.40
CA THR A 161 6.64 -6.70 -10.71
C THR A 161 6.10 -5.72 -9.66
N PRO A 162 6.27 -5.95 -8.36
CA PRO A 162 5.83 -5.01 -7.34
C PRO A 162 6.74 -3.77 -7.26
N VAL A 163 6.17 -2.63 -6.86
CA VAL A 163 6.91 -1.43 -6.43
C VAL A 163 6.90 -1.36 -4.90
N VAL A 164 7.93 -0.80 -4.28
CA VAL A 164 7.93 -0.58 -2.82
C VAL A 164 7.54 0.87 -2.54
N VAL A 165 6.43 1.06 -1.83
CA VAL A 165 5.95 2.37 -1.36
C VAL A 165 5.61 2.24 0.11
N HIS A 166 5.96 3.24 0.92
CA HIS A 166 5.79 3.21 2.38
C HIS A 166 6.39 1.96 3.06
N GLY A 167 7.43 1.38 2.46
CA GLY A 167 8.10 0.18 2.97
C GLY A 167 7.43 -1.16 2.63
N TRP A 168 6.34 -1.17 1.87
CA TRP A 168 5.59 -2.37 1.50
C TRP A 168 5.53 -2.58 -0.02
N PRO A 169 5.49 -3.84 -0.50
CA PRO A 169 5.35 -4.13 -1.92
C PRO A 169 3.90 -3.96 -2.40
N HIS A 170 3.73 -3.28 -3.54
CA HIS A 170 2.47 -3.03 -4.22
C HIS A 170 2.54 -3.48 -5.66
N TRP A 171 1.55 -4.25 -6.10
CA TRP A 171 1.41 -4.66 -7.49
C TRP A 171 0.68 -3.58 -8.27
N PRO A 172 1.00 -3.39 -9.57
CA PRO A 172 0.26 -2.45 -10.39
C PRO A 172 -1.22 -2.81 -10.45
N SER A 173 -2.08 -1.81 -10.31
CA SER A 173 -3.51 -1.96 -10.59
C SER A 173 -3.78 -2.08 -12.09
N ARG A 174 -2.94 -1.43 -12.90
CA ARG A 174 -2.93 -1.51 -14.36
C ARG A 174 -1.56 -1.19 -14.91
N CYS A 175 -1.33 -1.65 -16.13
CA CYS A 175 -0.14 -1.33 -16.90
C CYS A 175 -0.55 -0.84 -18.30
N GLU A 176 0.16 0.15 -18.82
CA GLU A 176 -0.05 0.67 -20.18
C GLU A 176 1.28 0.81 -20.92
N GLU A 177 1.24 0.68 -22.24
CA GLU A 177 2.39 1.00 -23.09
C GLU A 177 2.18 2.37 -23.72
N ARG A 178 3.11 3.31 -23.46
CA ARG A 178 3.09 4.67 -23.99
C ARG A 178 4.44 4.99 -24.61
N SER A 179 4.45 5.28 -25.92
CA SER A 179 5.66 5.64 -26.66
C SER A 179 6.81 4.62 -26.52
N GLY A 180 6.48 3.33 -26.53
CA GLY A 180 7.44 2.23 -26.40
C GLY A 180 7.98 2.00 -24.97
N LYS A 181 7.44 2.72 -23.98
CA LYS A 181 7.70 2.55 -22.55
C LYS A 181 6.50 1.90 -21.87
N VAL A 182 6.77 1.11 -20.85
CA VAL A 182 5.73 0.46 -20.05
C VAL A 182 5.57 1.26 -18.77
N ILE A 183 4.34 1.66 -18.46
CA ILE A 183 3.97 2.48 -17.32
C ILE A 183 3.06 1.66 -16.42
N GLY A 184 3.47 1.45 -15.18
CA GLY A 184 2.65 0.86 -14.12
C GLY A 184 1.93 1.94 -13.35
N HIS A 185 0.68 1.67 -13.00
CA HIS A 185 -0.14 2.51 -12.13
C HIS A 185 -0.46 1.74 -10.87
N PHE A 186 -0.42 2.39 -9.71
CA PHE A 186 -0.56 1.76 -8.41
C PHE A 186 -1.54 2.56 -7.56
N ALA A 187 -2.67 1.94 -7.22
CA ALA A 187 -3.64 2.52 -6.29
C ALA A 187 -3.27 2.10 -4.86
N ILE A 188 -2.72 3.02 -4.08
CA ILE A 188 -2.24 2.76 -2.72
C ILE A 188 -3.23 3.37 -1.73
N ASN A 189 -3.86 2.51 -0.93
CA ASN A 189 -5.01 2.83 -0.08
C ASN A 189 -4.71 2.92 1.43
N HIS A 190 -3.44 3.08 1.81
CA HIS A 190 -3.01 3.17 3.19
C HIS A 190 -1.79 4.10 3.30
N ASN A 191 -1.60 4.68 4.49
CA ASN A 191 -0.53 5.65 4.77
C ASN A 191 -0.55 6.87 3.81
N GLU A 192 -1.74 7.25 3.34
CA GLU A 192 -2.00 8.43 2.50
C GLU A 192 -2.85 9.46 3.26
N PRO A 193 -2.30 10.15 4.28
CA PRO A 193 -3.07 11.03 5.16
C PRO A 193 -3.76 12.18 4.41
N ASP A 194 -3.13 12.69 3.35
CA ASP A 194 -3.69 13.78 2.54
C ASP A 194 -4.95 13.37 1.75
N CYS A 195 -5.15 12.06 1.56
CA CYS A 195 -6.31 11.50 0.87
C CYS A 195 -7.44 11.10 1.82
N VAL A 196 -7.31 11.38 3.12
CA VAL A 196 -8.31 11.01 4.14
C VAL A 196 -9.32 12.13 4.29
N THR A 197 -10.49 11.93 3.69
CA THR A 197 -11.70 12.73 3.95
C THR A 197 -12.42 12.25 5.19
N TYR A 198 -13.30 13.09 5.75
CA TYR A 198 -14.16 12.70 6.87
C TYR A 198 -15.49 13.44 6.82
N TRP A 199 -16.46 12.96 7.59
CA TRP A 199 -17.80 13.54 7.66
C TRP A 199 -17.96 14.45 8.88
N SER A 200 -18.61 15.59 8.68
CA SER A 200 -18.90 16.57 9.73
C SER A 200 -20.37 17.02 9.67
N GLY A 201 -20.85 17.67 10.73
CA GLY A 201 -22.16 18.34 10.71
C GLY A 201 -23.35 17.40 10.49
N TYR A 202 -23.49 16.36 11.33
CA TYR A 202 -24.64 15.46 11.31
C TYR A 202 -25.97 16.22 11.37
N ARG A 203 -26.85 15.96 10.41
CA ARG A 203 -28.20 16.51 10.32
C ARG A 203 -29.21 15.41 10.05
N ASP A 204 -30.22 15.33 10.91
CA ASP A 204 -31.40 14.52 10.66
C ASP A 204 -32.43 15.38 9.91
N MET A 205 -32.72 15.00 8.68
CA MET A 205 -33.66 15.69 7.80
C MET A 205 -35.09 15.14 7.96
N GLY A 206 -35.29 14.19 8.88
CA GLY A 206 -36.57 13.53 9.14
C GLY A 206 -36.88 12.41 8.15
N CYS A 207 -38.15 12.03 8.08
CA CYS A 207 -38.62 10.99 7.16
C CYS A 207 -38.61 11.50 5.71
N THR A 208 -38.21 10.65 4.76
CA THR A 208 -38.24 11.01 3.33
C THR A 208 -39.65 11.30 2.82
N ALA A 209 -40.65 10.59 3.36
CA ALA A 209 -42.07 10.84 3.18
C ALA A 209 -42.85 10.16 4.34
N SER A 210 -44.12 10.52 4.53
CA SER A 210 -44.98 9.84 5.50
C SER A 210 -45.21 8.38 5.10
N GLY A 211 -44.89 7.42 5.97
CA GLY A 211 -45.04 5.98 5.71
C GLY A 211 -43.91 5.37 4.87
N SER A 212 -42.81 6.10 4.62
CA SER A 212 -41.70 5.64 3.79
C SER A 212 -40.81 4.59 4.46
N LYS A 213 -40.86 4.51 5.78
CA LYS A 213 -39.94 3.72 6.61
C LYS A 213 -38.46 4.08 6.40
N LYS A 214 -38.20 5.29 5.92
CA LYS A 214 -36.85 5.80 5.58
C LYS A 214 -36.61 7.16 6.20
N ARG A 215 -35.56 7.26 7.02
CA ARG A 215 -35.04 8.52 7.58
C ARG A 215 -33.88 9.03 6.73
N HIS A 216 -33.91 10.32 6.41
CA HIS A 216 -32.89 11.00 5.61
C HIS A 216 -31.89 11.69 6.52
N ILE A 217 -30.62 11.28 6.44
CA ILE A 217 -29.51 11.87 7.17
C ILE A 217 -28.56 12.56 6.20
N GLU A 218 -28.05 13.73 6.57
CA GLU A 218 -27.09 14.50 5.81
C GLU A 218 -25.84 14.80 6.65
N GLN A 219 -24.66 14.71 6.04
CA GLN A 219 -23.38 15.14 6.64
C GLN A 219 -22.53 15.84 5.58
N ARG A 220 -21.74 16.83 5.98
CA ARG A 220 -20.79 17.51 5.09
C ARG A 220 -19.50 16.69 4.96
N LEU A 221 -18.99 16.58 3.74
CA LEU A 221 -17.69 15.97 3.45
C LEU A 221 -16.59 17.03 3.62
N GLU A 222 -15.62 16.73 4.47
CA GLU A 222 -14.49 17.58 4.78
C GLU A 222 -13.17 16.98 4.28
N ASN A 223 -12.15 17.84 4.18
CA ASN A 223 -10.81 17.51 3.69
C ASN A 223 -10.80 16.90 2.28
N LEU A 224 -11.75 17.31 1.43
CA LEU A 224 -11.81 16.87 0.04
C LEU A 224 -10.63 17.46 -0.74
N PRO A 225 -9.77 16.63 -1.38
CA PRO A 225 -8.65 17.14 -2.15
C PRO A 225 -9.09 18.05 -3.30
N PHE A 226 -8.37 19.14 -3.52
CA PHE A 226 -8.72 20.11 -4.56
C PHE A 226 -8.72 19.45 -5.95
N GLY A 227 -9.78 19.68 -6.73
CA GLY A 227 -9.94 19.12 -8.07
C GLY A 227 -10.21 17.61 -8.13
N SER A 228 -10.44 16.95 -6.99
CA SER A 228 -10.83 15.54 -6.95
C SER A 228 -12.30 15.31 -7.35
N ASP A 229 -12.63 14.06 -7.68
CA ASP A 229 -14.01 13.66 -7.92
C ASP A 229 -14.74 13.50 -6.58
N PHE A 230 -15.52 14.51 -6.21
CA PHE A 230 -16.27 14.49 -4.96
C PHE A 230 -17.24 13.31 -4.85
N LYS A 231 -17.72 12.75 -5.97
CA LYS A 231 -18.64 11.61 -5.96
C LYS A 231 -17.91 10.35 -5.49
N GLU A 232 -16.70 10.13 -6.00
CA GLU A 232 -15.86 9.00 -5.60
C GLU A 232 -15.50 9.06 -4.11
N PHE A 233 -15.08 10.23 -3.61
CA PHE A 233 -14.80 10.40 -2.19
C PHE A 233 -16.04 10.20 -1.33
N CYS A 234 -17.18 10.76 -1.74
CA CYS A 234 -18.42 10.61 -1.01
C CYS A 234 -18.91 9.14 -0.95
N ALA A 235 -18.70 8.36 -2.01
CA ALA A 235 -19.03 6.92 -2.05
C ALA A 235 -18.06 6.03 -1.25
N THR A 236 -16.85 6.52 -0.95
CA THR A 236 -15.78 5.71 -0.34
C THR A 236 -15.35 6.18 1.05
N THR A 237 -15.79 7.36 1.50
CA THR A 237 -15.47 7.89 2.83
C THR A 237 -16.34 7.19 3.88
N PRO A 238 -15.77 6.39 4.79
CA PRO A 238 -16.57 5.67 5.76
C PRO A 238 -17.13 6.60 6.85
N THR A 239 -18.28 6.23 7.40
CA THR A 239 -18.86 6.90 8.58
C THR A 239 -19.51 5.90 9.52
N ARG A 240 -19.77 6.35 10.75
CA ARG A 240 -20.51 5.59 11.76
C ARG A 240 -21.48 6.51 12.47
N PHE A 241 -22.76 6.13 12.46
CA PHE A 241 -23.82 6.77 13.23
C PHE A 241 -24.98 5.80 13.40
N LEU A 242 -25.85 6.02 14.40
CA LEU A 242 -26.97 5.13 14.73
C LEU A 242 -26.54 3.66 14.90
N ASP A 243 -25.38 3.44 15.52
CA ASP A 243 -24.75 2.12 15.72
C ASP A 243 -24.53 1.30 14.43
N ARG A 244 -24.51 1.96 13.28
CA ARG A 244 -24.25 1.35 11.97
C ARG A 244 -22.96 1.93 11.37
N LYS A 245 -22.27 1.09 10.59
CA LYS A 245 -21.09 1.50 9.80
C LYS A 245 -21.49 1.57 8.33
N PHE A 246 -21.12 2.67 7.68
CA PHE A 246 -21.32 2.88 6.25
C PHE A 246 -19.96 3.00 5.57
N SER A 247 -19.82 2.43 4.38
CA SER A 247 -18.61 2.58 3.55
C SER A 247 -18.53 3.94 2.85
N GLY A 248 -19.67 4.61 2.69
CA GLY A 248 -19.85 5.88 2.02
C GLY A 248 -21.30 6.36 2.15
N ALA A 249 -21.62 7.48 1.51
CA ALA A 249 -22.99 7.97 1.37
C ALA A 249 -23.76 7.21 0.28
N ASP A 250 -25.09 7.17 0.41
CA ASP A 250 -25.98 6.61 -0.63
C ASP A 250 -26.04 7.55 -1.85
N SER A 251 -26.02 8.86 -1.60
CA SER A 251 -25.94 9.90 -2.63
C SER A 251 -25.18 11.12 -2.15
N CYS A 252 -24.77 11.96 -3.10
CA CYS A 252 -23.90 13.11 -2.86
C CYS A 252 -24.45 14.34 -3.58
N MET A 253 -24.48 15.45 -2.86
CA MET A 253 -24.91 16.74 -3.40
C MET A 253 -23.81 17.77 -3.19
N THR A 254 -23.55 18.59 -4.20
CA THR A 254 -22.65 19.74 -4.08
C THR A 254 -23.45 21.02 -3.91
N SER A 255 -22.93 21.94 -3.11
CA SER A 255 -23.50 23.26 -2.86
C SER A 255 -22.39 24.30 -2.73
N ILE A 256 -22.76 25.59 -2.65
CA ILE A 256 -21.80 26.68 -2.39
C ILE A 256 -21.07 26.53 -1.05
N TRP A 257 -21.61 25.73 -0.12
CA TRP A 257 -21.05 25.51 1.20
C TRP A 257 -20.23 24.22 1.29
N GLY A 258 -20.08 23.47 0.20
CA GLY A 258 -19.34 22.23 0.14
C GLY A 258 -20.16 21.05 -0.35
N VAL A 259 -19.61 19.86 -0.16
CA VAL A 259 -20.19 18.58 -0.59
C VAL A 259 -20.86 17.92 0.60
N TYR A 260 -22.04 17.35 0.37
CA TYR A 260 -22.87 16.71 1.39
C TYR A 260 -23.19 15.29 0.96
N GLY A 261 -22.91 14.34 1.85
CA GLY A 261 -23.34 12.96 1.74
C GLY A 261 -24.74 12.82 2.33
N GLN A 262 -25.54 11.96 1.72
CA GLN A 262 -26.91 11.66 2.11
C GLN A 262 -27.05 10.16 2.35
N TRP A 263 -27.79 9.79 3.39
CA TRP A 263 -28.11 8.41 3.75
C TRP A 263 -29.62 8.26 3.95
N PHE A 264 -30.18 7.13 3.49
CA PHE A 264 -31.59 6.78 3.61
C PHE A 264 -31.75 5.51 4.46
N VAL A 265 -31.74 5.72 5.78
CA VAL A 265 -31.68 4.64 6.77
C VAL A 265 -33.09 4.12 7.07
N ASP A 266 -33.22 2.80 7.21
CA ASP A 266 -34.48 2.19 7.64
C ASP A 266 -34.87 2.63 9.05
N ASP A 267 -36.10 3.12 9.18
CA ASP A 267 -36.71 3.57 10.43
C ASP A 267 -38.22 3.34 10.37
N HIS A 268 -38.75 2.46 11.23
CA HIS A 268 -40.18 2.11 11.29
C HIS A 268 -41.08 3.21 11.88
N THR A 269 -40.50 4.28 12.44
CA THR A 269 -41.25 5.46 12.89
C THR A 269 -41.56 6.41 11.74
N CYS A 270 -40.84 6.25 10.62
CA CYS A 270 -41.25 6.66 9.29
C CYS A 270 -42.11 5.55 8.66
#